data_AF-A0A7W1J1B9-F1
#
_entry.id   AF-A0A7W1J1B9-F1
#
_cell.length_a   1.000
_cell.length_b   1.000
_cell.length_c   1.000
_cell.angle_alpha   90.00
_cell.angle_beta   90.00
_cell.angle_gamma   90.00
#
_symmetry.space_group_name_H-M   'P 1'
#
loop_
_entity.id
_entity.type
_entity.pdbx_description
1 polymer ?
#
loop_
_entity_poly.entity_id
_entity_poly.type
_entity_poly.pdbx_seq_one_letter_code
_entity_poly.pdbx_strand_id
1 'polypeptide(L)'
;MLTKILIAAVVIIAILAVLRFVRKHENTKDAVQKVLGAVGPARCLAAIKVVTALKQEANQQATVAVWDAIELPLVQALPDCPPSAKPILMNALDALAKATANRELAKRVMTLRNGLMG
;
A
#
# COMPACT_ATOMS: atom_id res chain seq x y z
N MET A 1 35.18 20.01 -20.18
CA MET A 1 34.66 18.64 -20.29
C MET A 1 33.88 18.21 -19.05
N LEU A 2 34.33 18.50 -17.82
CA LEU A 2 33.61 18.16 -16.57
C LEU A 2 32.15 18.63 -16.51
N THR A 3 31.86 19.85 -16.97
CA THR A 3 30.50 20.45 -16.93
C THR A 3 29.48 19.67 -17.76
N LYS A 4 29.87 19.07 -18.89
CA LYS A 4 28.96 18.26 -19.73
C LYS A 4 28.60 16.92 -19.08
N ILE A 5 29.53 16.32 -18.34
CA ILE A 5 29.32 15.04 -17.62
C ILE A 5 28.35 15.23 -16.45
N LEU A 6 28.49 16.34 -15.71
CA LEU A 6 27.59 16.71 -14.61
C LEU A 6 26.15 16.91 -15.10
N ILE A 7 25.96 17.63 -16.21
CA ILE A 7 24.62 17.86 -16.77
C ILE A 7 23.98 16.53 -17.21
N ALA A 8 24.74 15.67 -17.90
CA ALA A 8 24.23 14.36 -18.32
C ALA A 8 23.79 13.50 -17.12
N ALA A 9 24.58 13.48 -16.04
CA ALA A 9 24.23 12.72 -14.83
C ALA A 9 22.95 13.24 -14.17
N VAL A 10 22.77 14.56 -14.06
CA VAL A 10 21.55 15.16 -13.49
C VAL A 10 20.31 14.82 -14.32
N VAL A 11 20.42 14.87 -15.66
CA VAL A 11 19.32 14.52 -16.56
C VAL A 11 18.94 13.04 -16.42
N ILE A 12 19.92 12.14 -16.34
CA ILE A 12 19.66 10.71 -16.14
C ILE A 12 18.95 10.47 -14.80
N ILE A 13 19.41 11.11 -13.73
CA ILE A 13 18.78 10.99 -12.40
C ILE A 13 17.34 11.53 -12.43
N ALA A 14 17.10 12.66 -13.10
CA ALA A 14 15.76 13.22 -13.24
C ALA A 14 14.83 12.29 -14.03
N ILE A 15 15.29 11.72 -15.14
CA ILE A 15 14.51 10.76 -15.94
C ILE A 15 14.18 9.52 -15.11
N LEU A 16 15.15 8.97 -14.36
CA LEU A 16 14.92 7.81 -13.50
C LEU A 16 13.94 8.11 -12.36
N ALA A 17 14.00 9.31 -11.78
CA ALA A 17 13.06 9.76 -10.76
C ALA A 17 11.63 9.86 -11.32
N VAL A 18 11.46 10.46 -12.50
CA VAL A 18 10.16 10.57 -13.18
C VAL A 18 9.60 9.19 -13.55
N LEU A 19 10.42 8.30 -14.12
CA LEU A 19 9.99 6.94 -14.47
C LEU A 19 9.57 6.13 -13.23
N ARG A 20 10.29 6.26 -12.11
CA ARG A 20 9.88 5.64 -10.85
C ARG A 20 8.57 6.22 -10.34
N PHE A 21 8.37 7.53 -10.43
CA PHE A 21 7.15 8.18 -9.98
C PHE A 21 5.92 7.70 -10.76
N VAL A 22 6.01 7.66 -12.10
CA VAL A 22 4.92 7.19 -12.97
C VAL A 22 4.60 5.71 -12.73
N ARG A 23 5.62 4.84 -12.73
CA ARG A 23 5.41 3.40 -12.47
C ARG A 23 4.82 3.12 -11.10
N LYS A 24 5.23 3.87 -10.07
CA LYS A 24 4.68 3.72 -8.72
C LYS A 24 3.18 4.00 -8.71
N HIS A 25 2.77 5.07 -9.40
CA HIS A 25 1.36 5.48 -9.44
C HIS A 25 0.48 4.50 -10.22
N GLU A 26 0.98 3.98 -11.35
CA GLU A 26 0.29 2.98 -12.16
C GLU A 26 0.13 1.65 -11.39
N ASN A 27 1.19 1.21 -10.72
CA ASN A 27 1.18 -0.03 -9.96
C ASN A 27 0.20 0.02 -8.76
N THR A 28 0.06 1.18 -8.10
CA THR A 28 -0.90 1.34 -7.01
C THR A 28 -2.34 1.26 -7.50
N LYS A 29 -2.67 1.92 -8.62
CA LYS A 29 -4.03 1.85 -9.20
C LYS A 29 -4.39 0.41 -9.59
N ASP A 30 -3.47 -0.27 -10.25
CA ASP A 30 -3.65 -1.64 -10.70
C ASP A 30 -3.81 -2.61 -9.52
N ALA A 31 -3.08 -2.37 -8.42
CA ALA A 31 -3.20 -3.14 -7.19
C ALA A 31 -4.54 -2.90 -6.46
N VAL A 32 -5.02 -1.65 -6.40
CA VAL A 32 -6.35 -1.33 -5.85
C VAL A 32 -7.44 -2.00 -6.69
N GLN A 33 -7.37 -1.93 -8.01
CA GLN A 33 -8.32 -2.61 -8.89
C GLN A 33 -8.34 -4.12 -8.68
N LYS A 34 -7.18 -4.74 -8.41
CA LYS A 34 -7.12 -6.18 -8.06
C LYS A 34 -7.84 -6.49 -6.75
N VAL A 35 -7.80 -5.61 -5.75
CA VAL A 35 -8.58 -5.77 -4.51
C VAL A 35 -10.07 -5.65 -4.80
N LEU A 36 -10.47 -4.64 -5.57
CA LEU A 36 -11.88 -4.37 -5.88
C LEU A 36 -12.50 -5.47 -6.77
N GLY A 37 -11.72 -6.01 -7.71
CA GLY A 37 -12.18 -7.06 -8.63
C GLY A 37 -12.07 -8.49 -8.09
N ALA A 38 -11.25 -8.73 -7.05
CA ALA A 38 -11.14 -10.05 -6.44
C ALA A 38 -12.33 -10.35 -5.51
N VAL A 39 -12.62 -11.64 -5.30
CA VAL A 39 -13.68 -12.13 -4.42
C VAL A 39 -13.11 -13.19 -3.47
N GLY A 40 -13.69 -13.28 -2.26
CA GLY A 40 -13.33 -14.27 -1.25
C GLY A 40 -11.86 -14.20 -0.83
N PRO A 41 -11.14 -15.35 -0.71
CA PRO A 41 -9.77 -15.39 -0.20
C PRO A 41 -8.78 -14.58 -1.05
N ALA A 42 -9.01 -14.49 -2.36
CA ALA A 42 -8.16 -13.74 -3.28
C ALA A 42 -8.16 -12.24 -2.95
N ARG A 43 -9.29 -11.69 -2.47
CA ARG A 43 -9.38 -10.29 -2.05
C ARG A 43 -8.51 -10.01 -0.84
N CYS A 44 -8.51 -10.89 0.17
CA CYS A 44 -7.64 -10.76 1.33
C CYS A 44 -6.16 -10.75 0.92
N LEU A 45 -5.75 -11.68 0.05
CA LEU A 45 -4.37 -11.78 -0.44
C LEU A 45 -3.96 -10.56 -1.28
N ALA A 46 -4.86 -10.02 -2.10
CA ALA A 46 -4.62 -8.79 -2.85
C ALA A 46 -4.45 -7.60 -1.91
N ALA A 47 -5.30 -7.48 -0.88
CA ALA A 47 -5.24 -6.40 0.09
C ALA A 47 -3.93 -6.41 0.89
N ILE A 48 -3.43 -7.60 1.29
CA ILE A 48 -2.11 -7.72 1.93
C ILE A 48 -1.00 -7.07 1.10
N LYS A 49 -1.01 -7.28 -0.22
CA LYS A 49 -0.02 -6.69 -1.13
C LYS A 49 -0.14 -5.17 -1.15
N VAL A 50 -1.36 -4.62 -1.21
CA VAL A 50 -1.60 -3.18 -1.19
C VAL A 50 -1.16 -2.57 0.13
N VAL A 51 -1.58 -3.14 1.27
CA VAL A 51 -1.22 -2.65 2.62
C VAL A 51 0.30 -2.68 2.82
N THR A 52 0.98 -3.73 2.34
CA THR A 52 2.45 -3.82 2.41
C THR A 52 3.12 -2.73 1.58
N ALA A 53 2.59 -2.41 0.39
CA ALA A 53 3.12 -1.35 -0.47
C ALA A 53 2.90 0.04 0.15
N LEU A 54 1.76 0.26 0.82
CA LEU A 54 1.42 1.54 1.45
C LEU A 54 2.42 1.98 2.53
N LYS A 55 3.09 1.04 3.20
CA LYS A 55 4.18 1.34 4.15
C LYS A 55 5.30 2.18 3.51
N GLN A 56 5.57 1.99 2.22
CA GLN A 56 6.65 2.65 1.49
C GLN A 56 6.19 3.94 0.79
N GLU A 57 4.93 4.36 1.00
CA GLU A 57 4.39 5.57 0.39
C GLU A 57 4.74 6.80 1.23
N ALA A 58 5.44 7.76 0.62
CA ALA A 58 5.82 9.00 1.29
C ALA A 58 4.62 9.97 1.36
N ASN A 59 3.73 9.90 0.36
CA ASN A 59 2.55 10.74 0.28
C ASN A 59 1.42 10.20 1.18
N GLN A 60 1.29 10.77 2.38
CA GLN A 60 0.27 10.37 3.35
C GLN A 60 -1.16 10.55 2.84
N GLN A 61 -1.43 11.57 2.02
CA GLN A 61 -2.76 11.78 1.43
C GLN A 61 -3.11 10.65 0.46
N ALA A 62 -2.14 10.22 -0.35
CA ALA A 62 -2.32 9.07 -1.23
C ALA A 62 -2.55 7.78 -0.43
N THR A 63 -1.82 7.58 0.66
CA THR A 63 -2.02 6.43 1.56
C THR A 63 -3.43 6.39 2.13
N VAL A 64 -3.95 7.53 2.60
CA VAL A 64 -5.33 7.64 3.12
C VAL A 64 -6.34 7.33 2.01
N ALA A 65 -6.20 7.94 0.83
CA ALA A 65 -7.13 7.71 -0.27
C ALA A 65 -7.16 6.24 -0.74
N VAL A 66 -5.99 5.58 -0.79
CA VAL A 66 -5.92 4.16 -1.11
C VAL A 66 -6.56 3.33 0.00
N TRP A 67 -6.27 3.64 1.27
CA TRP A 67 -6.89 2.96 2.40
C TRP A 67 -8.42 3.06 2.37
N ASP A 68 -8.96 4.26 2.17
CA ASP A 68 -10.41 4.50 2.07
C ASP A 68 -11.06 3.67 0.96
N ALA A 69 -10.35 3.46 -0.15
CA ALA A 69 -10.84 2.62 -1.25
C ALA A 69 -10.85 1.11 -0.91
N ILE A 70 -9.89 0.62 -0.11
CA ILE A 70 -9.72 -0.82 0.14
C ILE A 70 -10.26 -1.30 1.49
N GLU A 71 -10.49 -0.42 2.46
CA GLU A 71 -10.85 -0.79 3.84
C GLU A 71 -12.13 -1.63 3.88
N LEU A 72 -13.23 -1.11 3.31
CA LEU A 72 -14.51 -1.81 3.31
C LEU A 72 -14.45 -3.14 2.51
N PRO A 73 -13.89 -3.20 1.29
CA PRO A 73 -13.69 -4.47 0.58
C PRO A 73 -12.86 -5.48 1.37
N LEU A 74 -11.82 -5.03 2.09
CA LEU A 74 -11.00 -5.88 2.93
C LEU A 74 -11.80 -6.44 4.11
N VAL A 75 -12.53 -5.59 4.84
CA VAL A 75 -13.41 -6.00 5.95
C VAL A 75 -14.37 -7.10 5.49
N GLN A 76 -14.98 -6.94 4.32
CA GLN A 76 -15.91 -7.92 3.74
C GLN A 76 -15.24 -9.26 3.41
N ALA A 77 -13.94 -9.27 3.08
CA ALA A 77 -13.19 -10.49 2.75
C ALA A 77 -12.49 -11.15 3.95
N LEU A 78 -12.57 -10.56 5.15
CA LEU A 78 -11.93 -11.14 6.35
C LEU A 78 -12.47 -12.53 6.72
N PRO A 79 -13.79 -12.80 6.65
CA PRO A 79 -14.32 -14.14 6.94
C PRO A 79 -13.75 -15.21 6.01
N ASP A 80 -13.49 -14.84 4.76
CA ASP A 80 -12.94 -15.72 3.72
C ASP A 80 -11.41 -15.77 3.72
N CYS A 81 -10.74 -15.02 4.61
CA CYS A 81 -9.29 -14.92 4.59
C CYS A 81 -8.65 -16.22 5.10
N PRO A 82 -7.73 -16.83 4.34
CA PRO A 82 -7.14 -18.12 4.73
C PRO A 82 -6.36 -17.98 6.04
N PRO A 83 -6.36 -19.02 6.91
CA PRO A 83 -5.70 -18.95 8.23
C PRO A 83 -4.22 -18.57 8.16
N SER A 84 -3.50 -19.03 7.11
CA SER A 84 -2.10 -18.70 6.88
C SER A 84 -1.86 -17.23 6.50
N ALA A 85 -2.87 -16.54 5.96
CA ALA A 85 -2.75 -15.13 5.55
C ALA A 85 -3.07 -14.14 6.67
N LYS A 86 -3.87 -14.54 7.67
CA LYS A 86 -4.20 -13.69 8.84
C LYS A 86 -2.98 -13.10 9.55
N PRO A 87 -1.94 -13.87 9.95
CA PRO A 87 -0.77 -13.30 10.60
C PRO A 87 0.02 -12.35 9.68
N ILE A 88 0.04 -12.64 8.38
CA ILE A 88 0.69 -11.78 7.37
C ILE A 88 -0.04 -10.44 7.28
N LEU A 89 -1.38 -10.47 7.21
CA LEU A 89 -2.20 -9.26 7.19
C LEU A 89 -2.02 -8.45 8.47
N MET A 90 -2.05 -9.08 9.64
CA MET A 90 -1.86 -8.41 10.92
C MET A 90 -0.50 -7.70 11.01
N ASN A 91 0.56 -8.33 10.52
CA ASN A 91 1.89 -7.73 10.48
C ASN A 91 1.98 -6.57 9.48
N ALA A 92 1.32 -6.70 8.33
CA ALA A 92 1.26 -5.62 7.34
C ALA A 92 0.51 -4.40 7.89
N LEU A 93 -0.62 -4.61 8.58
CA LEU A 93 -1.40 -3.54 9.23
C LEU A 93 -0.59 -2.87 10.34
N ASP A 94 0.06 -3.63 11.22
CA ASP A 94 0.92 -3.08 12.28
C ASP A 94 2.06 -2.23 11.69
N ALA A 95 2.69 -2.71 10.62
CA ALA A 95 3.76 -1.98 9.95
C ALA A 95 3.26 -0.69 9.27
N LEU A 96 2.06 -0.70 8.68
CA LEU A 96 1.42 0.49 8.11
C LEU A 96 1.09 1.52 9.20
N ALA A 97 0.49 1.09 10.31
CA ALA A 97 0.14 1.95 11.43
C ALA A 97 1.38 2.63 12.05
N LYS A 98 2.52 1.92 12.10
CA LYS A 98 3.81 2.48 12.58
C LYS A 98 4.48 3.43 11.58
N ALA A 99 4.27 3.23 10.28
CA ALA A 99 4.92 4.02 9.23
C ALA A 99 4.14 5.29 8.85
N THR A 100 2.82 5.32 9.07
CA THR A 100 2.02 6.51 8.75
C THR A 100 2.19 7.61 9.79
N ALA A 101 2.30 8.85 9.32
CA ALA A 101 2.26 10.04 10.18
C ALA A 101 0.80 10.46 10.52
N ASN A 102 -0.19 9.89 9.83
CA ASN A 102 -1.60 10.21 10.06
C ASN A 102 -2.15 9.36 11.22
N ARG A 103 -2.40 10.02 12.36
CA ARG A 103 -2.91 9.38 13.58
C ARG A 103 -4.29 8.73 13.40
N GLU A 104 -5.16 9.32 12.60
CA GLU A 104 -6.50 8.79 12.35
C GLU A 104 -6.43 7.51 11.52
N LEU A 105 -5.61 7.51 10.47
CA LEU A 105 -5.33 6.32 9.67
C LEU A 105 -4.72 5.21 10.54
N ALA A 106 -3.70 5.53 11.35
CA ALA A 106 -3.09 4.56 12.26
C ALA A 106 -4.12 3.94 13.20
N LYS A 107 -5.06 4.73 13.75
CA LYS A 107 -6.14 4.25 14.61
C LYS A 107 -7.06 3.28 13.86
N ARG A 108 -7.54 3.64 12.66
CA ARG A 108 -8.41 2.79 11.84
C ARG A 108 -7.75 1.46 11.47
N VAL A 109 -6.50 1.51 11.03
CA VAL A 109 -5.68 0.33 10.70
C VAL A 109 -5.52 -0.59 11.93
N MET A 110 -5.23 -0.02 13.10
CA MET A 110 -5.09 -0.79 14.34
C MET A 110 -6.42 -1.37 14.82
N THR A 111 -7.54 -0.66 14.66
CA THR A 111 -8.88 -1.18 14.95
C THR A 111 -9.16 -2.43 14.10
N LEU A 112 -8.88 -2.37 12.79
CA LEU A 112 -9.03 -3.53 11.91
C LEU A 112 -8.13 -4.69 12.33
N ARG A 113 -6.84 -4.40 12.61
CA ARG A 113 -5.87 -5.39 13.07
C ARG A 113 -6.34 -6.11 14.34
N ASN A 114 -6.85 -5.36 15.31
CA ASN A 114 -7.31 -5.92 16.58
C ASN A 114 -8.58 -6.77 16.40
N GLY A 115 -9.45 -6.41 15.45
CA GLY A 115 -10.60 -7.23 15.05
C GLY A 115 -10.23 -8.60 14.48
N LEU A 116 -8.99 -8.80 14.00
CA LEU A 116 -8.49 -10.08 13.51
C LEU A 116 -8.01 -11.04 14.61
N MET A 117 -7.87 -10.56 15.85
CA MET A 117 -7.40 -11.36 16.99
C MET A 117 -8.51 -12.15 17.69
N GLY A 118 -9.78 -11.81 17.41
CA GLY A 118 -10.95 -12.56 17.88
C GLY A 118 -11.31 -13.69 16.94
#